data_AF-A0AA38SUT4-F1
#
_entry.id   AF-A0AA38SUT4-F1
#
_cell.length_a   1.000
_cell.length_b   1.000
_cell.length_c   1.000
_cell.angle_alpha   90.00
_cell.angle_beta   90.00
_cell.angle_gamma   90.00
#
_symmetry.space_group_name_H-M   'P 1'
#
loop_
_entity.id
_entity.type
_entity.pdbx_description
1 polymer ?
#
loop_
_entity_poly.entity_id
_entity_poly.type
_entity_poly.pdbx_seq_one_letter_code
_entity_poly.pdbx_strand_id
1 'polypeptide(L)'
;MVDASLNRSHSVYHTIIMRKDDQSESKRARALQTYNTEMEMIDQIAEGARSQAEENRRKEVKKVAEKANKIRSNGKIPTKTCLCL
;
A
#
# COMPACT_ATOMS: atom_id res chain seq x y z
N MET A 1 -5.42 -29.20 -56.15
CA MET A 1 -6.59 -28.57 -55.48
C MET A 1 -6.46 -28.90 -54.00
N VAL A 2 -6.28 -27.91 -53.12
CA VAL A 2 -6.19 -28.20 -51.67
C VAL A 2 -7.59 -28.56 -51.17
N ASP A 3 -7.73 -29.69 -50.47
CA ASP A 3 -9.01 -30.18 -49.93
C ASP A 3 -9.61 -29.16 -48.94
N ALA A 4 -10.87 -28.78 -49.15
CA ALA A 4 -11.61 -27.82 -48.31
C ALA A 4 -11.68 -28.25 -46.82
N SER A 5 -11.60 -29.55 -46.55
CA SER A 5 -11.56 -30.14 -45.21
C SER A 5 -10.28 -29.76 -44.45
N LEU A 6 -9.14 -29.72 -45.14
CA LEU A 6 -7.86 -29.31 -44.54
C LEU A 6 -7.86 -27.82 -44.19
N ASN A 7 -8.41 -26.98 -45.08
CA ASN A 7 -8.50 -25.53 -44.84
C ASN A 7 -9.42 -25.19 -43.66
N ARG A 8 -10.55 -25.89 -43.53
CA ARG A 8 -11.46 -25.76 -42.39
C ARG A 8 -10.76 -26.16 -41.08
N SER A 9 -10.02 -27.26 -41.09
CA SER A 9 -9.27 -27.72 -39.91
C SER A 9 -8.22 -26.71 -39.46
N HIS A 10 -7.48 -26.12 -40.40
CA HIS A 10 -6.46 -25.11 -40.10
C HIS A 10 -7.06 -23.81 -39.52
N SER A 11 -8.18 -23.34 -40.08
CA SER A 11 -8.92 -22.17 -39.60
C SER A 11 -9.44 -22.36 -38.15
N VAL A 12 -9.94 -23.56 -37.84
CA VAL A 12 -10.40 -23.89 -36.48
C VAL A 12 -9.23 -23.88 -35.50
N TYR A 13 -8.09 -24.49 -35.87
CA TYR A 13 -6.90 -24.51 -35.03
C TYR A 13 -6.38 -23.11 -34.72
N HIS A 14 -6.30 -22.24 -35.74
CA HIS A 14 -5.90 -20.84 -35.57
C HIS A 14 -6.82 -20.12 -34.57
N THR A 15 -8.14 -20.27 -34.71
CA THR A 15 -9.13 -19.63 -33.82
C THR A 15 -8.99 -20.11 -32.37
N ILE A 16 -8.71 -21.39 -32.15
CA ILE A 16 -8.51 -21.94 -30.81
C ILE A 16 -7.24 -21.38 -30.16
N ILE A 17 -6.15 -21.25 -30.92
CA ILE A 17 -4.89 -20.68 -30.43
C ILE A 17 -5.10 -19.22 -30.03
N MET A 18 -5.66 -18.39 -30.92
CA MET A 18 -5.94 -16.98 -30.62
C MET A 18 -6.79 -16.82 -29.36
N ARG A 19 -7.86 -17.61 -29.21
CA ARG A 19 -8.71 -17.58 -28.01
C ARG A 19 -7.99 -18.02 -26.73
N LYS A 20 -6.99 -18.90 -26.83
CA LYS A 20 -6.17 -19.31 -25.69
C LYS A 20 -5.18 -18.21 -25.31
N ASP A 21 -4.58 -17.55 -26.30
CA ASP A 21 -3.65 -16.45 -26.10
C ASP A 21 -4.38 -15.25 -25.47
N ASP A 22 -5.55 -14.85 -25.99
CA ASP A 22 -6.40 -13.80 -25.41
C ASP A 22 -6.77 -14.08 -23.93
N GLN A 23 -7.10 -15.34 -23.62
CA GLN A 23 -7.39 -15.77 -22.24
C GLN A 23 -6.15 -15.74 -21.34
N SER A 24 -4.98 -16.01 -21.89
CA SER A 24 -3.71 -15.94 -21.16
C SER A 24 -3.33 -14.49 -20.86
N GLU A 25 -3.46 -13.62 -21.86
CA GLU A 25 -3.19 -12.20 -21.75
C GLU A 25 -4.15 -11.51 -20.77
N SER A 26 -5.44 -11.81 -20.83
CA SER A 26 -6.42 -11.27 -19.88
C SER A 26 -6.14 -11.70 -18.43
N LYS A 27 -5.72 -12.95 -18.19
CA LYS A 27 -5.28 -13.41 -16.86
C LYS A 27 -4.05 -12.65 -16.39
N ARG A 28 -3.06 -12.45 -17.26
CA ARG A 28 -1.85 -11.67 -16.95
C ARG A 28 -2.18 -10.21 -16.64
N ALA A 29 -3.04 -9.59 -17.43
CA ALA A 29 -3.49 -8.21 -17.22
C ALA A 29 -4.21 -8.05 -15.89
N ARG A 30 -5.11 -8.99 -15.54
CA ARG A 30 -5.80 -9.00 -14.25
C ARG A 30 -4.83 -9.16 -13.08
N ALA A 31 -3.87 -10.08 -13.18
CA ALA A 31 -2.86 -10.27 -12.14
C ALA A 31 -2.01 -9.01 -11.92
N LEU A 32 -1.60 -8.34 -13.02
CA LEU A 32 -0.84 -7.09 -12.94
C LEU A 32 -1.68 -5.96 -12.33
N GLN A 33 -2.96 -5.86 -12.69
CA GLN A 33 -3.87 -4.88 -12.09
C GLN A 33 -4.01 -5.11 -10.59
N THR A 34 -4.25 -6.35 -10.15
CA THR A 34 -4.34 -6.69 -8.72
C THR A 34 -3.06 -6.34 -7.98
N TYR A 35 -1.90 -6.71 -8.52
CA TYR A 35 -0.60 -6.36 -7.94
C TYR A 35 -0.43 -4.85 -7.77
N ASN A 36 -0.75 -4.06 -8.80
CA ASN A 36 -0.62 -2.61 -8.74
C ASN A 36 -1.56 -2.00 -7.69
N THR A 37 -2.81 -2.48 -7.61
CA THR A 37 -3.78 -2.03 -6.59
C THR A 37 -3.32 -2.38 -5.17
N GLU A 38 -2.78 -3.58 -4.96
CA GLU A 38 -2.24 -3.99 -3.65
C GLU A 38 -1.04 -3.13 -3.24
N MET A 39 -0.13 -2.84 -4.19
CA MET A 39 1.02 -1.96 -3.96
C MET A 39 0.58 -0.54 -3.60
N GLU A 40 -0.38 0.04 -4.34
CA GLU A 40 -0.92 1.37 -4.05
C GLU A 40 -1.54 1.42 -2.64
N MET A 41 -2.29 0.38 -2.25
CA MET A 41 -2.86 0.29 -0.90
C MET A 41 -1.77 0.21 0.18
N ILE A 42 -0.71 -0.58 -0.04
CA ILE A 42 0.43 -0.67 0.88
C ILE A 42 1.10 0.69 1.04
N ASP A 43 1.33 1.41 -0.06
CA ASP A 43 1.97 2.72 -0.04
C ASP A 43 1.13 3.74 0.74
N GLN A 44 -0.18 3.79 0.52
CA GLN A 44 -1.09 4.67 1.25
C GLN A 44 -1.08 4.38 2.76
N ILE A 45 -1.12 3.10 3.15
CA ILE A 45 -1.05 2.69 4.56
C ILE A 45 0.30 3.10 5.18
N ALA A 46 1.39 2.84 4.47
CA ALA A 46 2.74 3.15 4.94
C ALA A 46 2.94 4.67 5.09
N GLU A 47 2.43 5.47 4.17
CA GLU A 47 2.42 6.92 4.27
C GLU A 47 1.64 7.42 5.48
N GLY A 48 0.44 6.90 5.70
CA GLY A 48 -0.37 7.21 6.88
C GLY A 48 0.36 6.87 8.18
N ALA A 49 0.96 5.69 8.26
CA ALA A 49 1.72 5.24 9.42
C ALA A 49 2.94 6.14 9.70
N ARG A 50 3.71 6.51 8.66
CA ARG A 50 4.86 7.42 8.79
C ARG A 50 4.42 8.80 9.26
N SER A 51 3.34 9.34 8.70
CA SER A 51 2.78 10.64 9.09
C SER A 51 2.38 10.65 10.57
N GLN A 52 1.66 9.60 11.01
CA GLN A 52 1.24 9.48 12.41
C GLN A 52 2.43 9.33 13.36
N ALA A 53 3.44 8.55 12.96
CA ALA A 53 4.66 8.37 13.76
C ALA A 53 5.44 9.69 13.92
N GLU A 54 5.56 10.47 12.86
CA GLU A 54 6.22 11.78 12.89
C GLU A 54 5.44 12.79 13.75
N GLU A 55 4.11 12.81 13.66
CA GLU A 55 3.28 13.66 14.52
C GLU A 55 3.46 13.29 16.00
N ASN A 56 3.44 12.00 16.33
CA ASN A 56 3.65 11.50 17.68
C ASN A 56 5.04 11.88 18.21
N ARG A 57 6.08 11.73 17.37
CA ARG A 57 7.45 12.15 17.70
C ARG A 57 7.50 13.63 18.03
N ARG A 58 6.91 14.49 17.19
CA ARG A 58 6.85 15.94 17.41
C ARG A 58 6.15 16.29 18.72
N LYS A 59 5.01 15.66 19.01
CA LYS A 59 4.24 15.86 20.26
C LYS A 59 5.06 15.51 21.50
N GLU A 60 5.69 14.34 21.51
CA GLU A 60 6.49 13.91 22.68
C GLU A 60 7.76 14.75 22.84
N VAL A 61 8.45 15.11 21.75
CA VAL A 61 9.60 16.02 21.81
C VAL A 61 9.18 17.38 22.38
N LYS A 62 8.07 17.96 21.91
CA LYS A 62 7.55 19.23 22.42
C LYS A 62 7.23 19.15 23.90
N LYS A 63 6.54 18.10 24.35
CA LYS A 63 6.19 17.87 25.76
C LYS A 63 7.43 17.76 26.65
N VAL A 64 8.46 17.04 26.21
CA VAL A 64 9.74 16.94 26.93
C VAL A 64 10.44 18.31 26.99
N ALA A 65 10.48 19.04 25.87
CA ALA A 65 11.06 20.38 25.81
C ALA A 65 10.35 21.37 26.75
N GLU A 66 9.01 21.37 26.77
CA GLU A 66 8.19 22.19 27.67
C GLU A 66 8.45 21.84 29.14
N LYS A 67 8.55 20.55 29.47
CA LYS A 67 8.88 20.11 30.83
C LYS A 67 10.27 20.60 31.23
N ALA A 68 11.26 20.47 30.36
CA ALA A 68 12.62 20.94 30.60
C ALA A 68 12.68 22.47 30.76
N ASN A 69 11.91 23.21 29.95
CA ASN A 69 11.80 24.67 30.07
C ASN A 69 11.23 25.08 31.43
N LYS A 70 10.14 24.44 31.89
CA LYS A 70 9.55 24.69 33.22
C LYS A 70 10.51 24.42 34.36
N ILE A 71 11.31 23.36 34.26
CA ILE A 71 12.35 23.05 35.26
C ILE A 71 13.43 24.14 35.26
N ARG A 72 13.91 24.53 34.08
CA ARG A 72 14.93 25.58 33.93
C ARG A 72 14.45 26.94 34.46
N SER A 73 13.18 27.29 34.25
CA SER A 73 12.62 28.57 34.71
C SER A 73 12.29 28.58 36.22
N ASN A 74 11.74 27.49 36.75
CA ASN A 74 11.20 27.48 38.11
C ASN A 74 12.09 26.75 39.13
N GLY A 75 13.14 26.07 38.68
CA GLY A 75 14.00 25.22 39.52
C GLY A 75 13.29 23.99 40.12
N LYS A 76 12.00 23.79 39.80
CA LYS A 76 11.15 22.73 40.36
C LYS A 76 10.70 21.79 39.26
N ILE A 77 10.75 20.48 39.54
CA ILE A 77 10.15 19.48 38.67
C ILE A 77 8.63 19.65 38.74
N PRO A 78 7.92 19.81 37.60
CA PRO A 78 6.47 19.79 37.59
C PRO A 78 6.00 18.44 38.14
N THR A 79 5.60 18.42 39.41
CA THR A 79 4.96 17.26 40.02
C THR A 79 3.59 17.13 39.41
N LYS A 80 3.21 15.93 38.96
CA LYS A 80 1.79 15.67 38.72
C LYS A 80 1.08 15.96 40.05
N THR A 81 0.08 16.83 40.04
CA THR A 81 -0.81 17.01 41.19
C THR A 81 -1.26 15.61 41.62
N CYS A 82 -0.94 15.21 42.85
CA CYS A 82 -1.37 13.93 43.42
C CYS A 82 -2.88 13.86 43.22
N LEU A 83 -3.40 12.84 42.53
CA LEU A 83 -4.85 12.56 42.49
C LEU A 83 -5.30 11.86 43.79
N CYS A 84 -4.64 12.22 44.89
CA CYS A 84 -4.80 11.61 46.20
C CYS A 84 -5.93 12.38 46.89
N LEU A 85 -7.16 12.02 46.52
CA LEU A 85 -8.37 12.20 47.31
C LEU A 85 -8.69 10.86 47.99
#